data_AF-A0A6S7AXN8-F1
#
_entry.id   AF-A0A6S7AXN8-F1
#
_cell.length_a   1.000
_cell.length_b   1.000
_cell.length_c   1.000
_cell.angle_alpha   90.00
_cell.angle_beta   90.00
_cell.angle_gamma   90.00
#
_symmetry.space_group_name_H-M   'P 1'
#
loop_
_entity.id
_entity.type
_entity.pdbx_description
1 polymer ?
#
loop_
_entity_poly.entity_id
_entity_poly.type
_entity_poly.pdbx_seq_one_letter_code
_entity_poly.pdbx_strand_id
1 'polypeptide(L)'
;MLKDRGFQIWLAVFAVVAGWLIALLWPKNSGTPSIGGGGYDLSDWVYTLALLAFTGLWAVIAVIVGMSRGNAHAAKRAYTLAAISAVTFVVSAIAFGGNLH
;
A
#
# COMPACT_ATOMS: atom_id res chain seq x y z
N MET A 1 -21.85 -6.49 15.29
CA MET A 1 -21.12 -5.57 14.37
C MET A 1 -20.22 -4.53 15.07
N LEU A 2 -20.44 -4.16 16.34
CA LEU A 2 -19.58 -3.18 17.05
C LEU A 2 -18.17 -3.69 17.41
N LYS A 3 -17.99 -5.00 17.60
CA LYS A 3 -16.77 -5.64 18.15
C LYS A 3 -15.55 -5.60 17.21
N ASP A 4 -15.76 -5.24 15.94
CA ASP A 4 -14.76 -5.36 14.87
C ASP A 4 -14.42 -4.03 14.18
N ARG A 5 -15.02 -2.92 14.63
CA ARG A 5 -14.89 -1.61 13.99
C ARG A 5 -13.44 -1.15 13.86
N GLY A 6 -12.61 -1.38 14.88
CA GLY A 6 -11.20 -1.01 14.83
C GLY A 6 -10.44 -1.73 13.71
N PHE A 7 -10.66 -3.04 13.55
CA PHE A 7 -10.07 -3.81 12.46
C PHE A 7 -10.59 -3.36 11.09
N GLN A 8 -11.89 -3.11 10.98
CA GLN A 8 -12.51 -2.64 9.73
C GLN A 8 -12.01 -1.26 9.32
N ILE A 9 -11.87 -0.33 10.26
CA ILE A 9 -11.30 1.00 10.02
C ILE A 9 -9.86 0.85 9.54
N TRP A 10 -9.08 0.00 10.20
CA TRP A 10 -7.67 -0.21 9.84
C TRP A 10 -7.53 -0.80 8.44
N LEU A 11 -8.34 -1.81 8.11
CA LEU A 11 -8.42 -2.36 6.75
C LEU A 11 -8.89 -1.32 5.73
N ALA A 12 -9.88 -0.49 6.07
CA ALA A 12 -10.39 0.55 5.18
C ALA A 12 -9.33 1.62 4.88
N VAL A 13 -8.59 2.08 5.89
CA VAL A 13 -7.47 3.02 5.70
C VAL A 13 -6.42 2.42 4.78
N PHE A 14 -6.04 1.16 5.02
CA PHE A 14 -5.12 0.45 4.12
C PHE A 14 -5.62 0.43 2.68
N ALA A 15 -6.88 0.01 2.48
CA ALA A 15 -7.48 -0.11 1.15
C ALA A 15 -7.57 1.24 0.43
N VAL A 16 -7.93 2.30 1.13
CA VAL A 16 -8.01 3.66 0.56
C VAL A 16 -6.63 4.15 0.12
N VAL A 17 -5.62 4.05 0.99
CA VAL A 17 -4.28 4.58 0.68
C VAL A 17 -3.61 3.75 -0.41
N ALA A 18 -3.58 2.42 -0.26
CA ALA A 18 -2.96 1.54 -1.26
C ALA A 18 -3.72 1.59 -2.59
N GLY A 19 -5.05 1.56 -2.55
CA GLY A 19 -5.89 1.64 -3.75
C GLY A 19 -5.71 2.96 -4.50
N TRP A 20 -5.59 4.07 -3.78
CA TRP A 20 -5.32 5.38 -4.39
C TRP A 20 -3.96 5.42 -5.08
N LEU A 21 -2.91 4.92 -4.43
CA LEU A 21 -1.56 4.86 -5.03
C LEU A 21 -1.54 3.95 -6.27
N ILE A 22 -2.22 2.79 -6.21
CA ILE A 22 -2.37 1.88 -7.36
C ILE A 22 -3.13 2.57 -8.50
N ALA A 23 -4.20 3.31 -8.20
CA ALA A 23 -4.97 4.04 -9.20
C ALA A 23 -4.13 5.13 -9.89
N LEU A 24 -3.24 5.80 -9.16
CA LEU A 24 -2.33 6.80 -9.72
C LEU A 24 -1.27 6.19 -10.65
N LEU A 25 -0.84 4.96 -10.34
CA LEU A 25 0.11 4.15 -11.12
C LEU A 25 -0.55 3.39 -12.28
N TRP A 26 -1.87 3.39 -12.36
CA TRP A 26 -2.57 2.70 -13.44
C TRP A 26 -2.21 3.35 -14.78
N PRO A 27 -1.93 2.56 -15.83
CA PRO A 27 -1.52 3.10 -17.12
C PRO A 27 -2.47 4.20 -17.60
N LYS A 28 -1.93 5.42 -17.76
CA LYS A 28 -2.64 6.54 -18.35
C LYS A 28 -2.42 6.51 -19.85
N ASN A 29 -3.49 6.66 -20.64
CA ASN A 29 -3.37 6.86 -22.07
C ASN A 29 -2.63 8.19 -22.32
N SER A 30 -1.34 8.10 -22.64
CA SER A 30 -0.43 9.12 -23.19
C SER A 30 -0.90 10.57 -22.99
N GLY A 31 -0.57 11.15 -21.84
CA GLY A 31 -0.68 12.59 -21.62
C GLY A 31 0.32 13.31 -22.52
N THR A 32 -0.18 14.24 -23.33
CA THR A 32 0.59 15.11 -24.23
C THR A 32 1.88 15.64 -23.59
N PRO A 33 2.99 15.73 -24.34
CA PRO A 33 4.27 16.16 -23.80
C PRO A 33 4.17 17.56 -23.17
N SER A 34 4.88 17.75 -22.05
CA SER A 34 5.00 19.03 -21.35
C SER A 34 5.40 20.15 -22.32
N ILE A 35 4.56 21.18 -22.44
CA ILE A 35 4.77 22.35 -23.33
C ILE A 35 5.97 23.22 -22.88
N GLY A 36 6.59 22.92 -21.72
CA GLY A 36 7.66 23.73 -21.12
C GLY A 36 9.06 23.11 -21.09
N GLY A 37 9.31 21.97 -21.73
CA GLY A 37 10.66 21.39 -21.85
C GLY A 37 11.27 20.81 -20.55
N GLY A 38 10.55 20.83 -19.43
CA GLY A 38 10.88 20.09 -18.21
C GLY A 38 10.27 18.70 -18.26
N GLY A 39 11.00 17.72 -18.80
CA GLY A 39 10.50 16.39 -19.14
C GLY A 39 10.67 15.28 -18.08
N TYR A 40 10.98 15.61 -16.83
CA TYR A 40 11.09 14.60 -15.77
C TYR A 40 9.76 14.47 -15.03
N ASP A 41 8.91 13.56 -15.49
CA ASP A 41 7.78 13.10 -14.71
C ASP A 41 8.25 12.01 -13.72
N LEU A 42 8.58 12.43 -12.50
CA LEU A 42 8.96 11.54 -11.40
C LEU A 42 7.74 10.90 -10.72
N SER A 43 6.52 11.13 -11.19
CA SER A 43 5.31 10.70 -10.50
C SER A 43 5.26 9.18 -10.34
N ASP A 44 5.58 8.42 -11.38
CA ASP A 44 5.64 6.96 -11.34
C ASP A 44 6.67 6.45 -10.32
N TRP A 45 7.85 7.06 -10.29
CA TRP A 45 8.90 6.74 -9.31
C TRP A 45 8.42 7.02 -7.88
N VAL A 46 7.84 8.19 -7.64
CA VAL A 46 7.37 8.63 -6.32
C VAL A 46 6.22 7.76 -5.84
N TYR A 47 5.23 7.48 -6.70
CA TYR A 47 4.07 6.68 -6.31
C TYR A 47 4.43 5.21 -6.10
N THR A 48 5.34 4.64 -6.89
CA THR A 48 5.86 3.29 -6.65
C THR A 48 6.59 3.23 -5.32
N LEU A 49 7.50 4.17 -5.06
CA LEU A 49 8.24 4.20 -3.79
C LEU A 49 7.29 4.37 -2.59
N ALA A 50 6.31 5.28 -2.69
CA ALA A 50 5.31 5.49 -1.66
C ALA A 50 4.47 4.23 -1.40
N LEU A 51 4.06 3.52 -2.46
CA LEU A 51 3.28 2.28 -2.35
C LEU A 51 4.06 1.17 -1.66
N LEU A 52 5.33 0.98 -2.05
CA LEU A 52 6.21 -0.02 -1.43
C LEU A 52 6.54 0.34 0.03
N ALA A 53 6.90 1.58 0.31
CA ALA A 53 7.17 2.03 1.68
C ALA A 53 5.93 1.89 2.57
N PHE A 54 4.75 2.33 2.08
CA PHE A 54 3.50 2.22 2.81
C PHE A 54 3.15 0.75 3.11
N THR A 55 3.10 -0.11 2.08
CA THR A 55 2.69 -1.51 2.26
C THR A 55 3.69 -2.31 3.10
N GLY A 56 4.99 -2.04 2.94
CA GLY A 56 6.06 -2.65 3.74
C GLY A 56 6.01 -2.24 5.22
N LEU A 57 5.95 -0.94 5.50
CA LEU A 57 5.83 -0.44 6.88
C LEU A 57 4.52 -0.90 7.53
N TRP A 58 3.42 -0.88 6.77
CA TRP A 58 2.13 -1.35 7.26
C TRP A 58 2.17 -2.82 7.69
N ALA A 59 2.83 -3.68 6.90
CA ALA A 59 3.00 -5.08 7.24
C ALA A 59 3.81 -5.26 8.53
N VAL A 60 4.93 -4.56 8.68
CA VAL A 60 5.77 -4.61 9.89
C VAL A 60 5.00 -4.15 11.11
N ILE A 61 4.30 -3.01 11.02
CA ILE A 61 3.47 -2.49 12.12
C ILE A 61 2.38 -3.52 12.46
N ALA A 62 1.76 -4.14 11.45
CA ALA A 62 0.70 -5.11 11.69
C ALA A 62 1.20 -6.39 12.38
N VAL A 63 2.41 -6.85 12.07
CA VAL A 63 3.07 -7.94 12.81
C VAL A 63 3.33 -7.54 14.26
N ILE A 64 3.94 -6.37 14.50
CA ILE A 64 4.23 -5.88 15.87
C ILE A 64 2.95 -5.75 16.69
N VAL A 65 1.88 -5.22 16.09
CA VAL A 65 0.56 -5.15 16.73
C VAL A 65 0.01 -6.54 17.00
N GLY A 66 0.18 -7.51 16.10
CA GLY A 66 -0.22 -8.90 16.33
C GLY A 66 0.51 -9.53 17.52
N MET A 67 1.82 -9.31 17.62
CA MET A 67 2.67 -9.83 18.70
C MET A 67 2.33 -9.24 20.07
N SER A 68 1.89 -7.98 20.12
CA SER A 68 1.55 -7.29 21.39
C SER A 68 0.16 -7.62 21.93
N ARG A 69 -0.65 -8.43 21.24
CA ARG A 69 -2.03 -8.73 21.64
C ARG A 69 -2.12 -10.02 22.45
N GLY A 70 -2.58 -9.89 23.70
CA GLY A 70 -2.91 -11.05 24.55
C GLY A 70 -4.17 -11.83 24.14
N ASN A 71 -4.96 -11.33 23.17
CA ASN A 71 -6.15 -12.01 22.67
C ASN A 71 -5.87 -12.62 21.29
N ALA A 72 -5.96 -13.96 21.19
CA ALA A 72 -5.68 -14.73 19.98
C ALA A 72 -6.51 -14.29 18.76
N HIS A 73 -7.78 -13.90 18.94
CA HIS A 73 -8.61 -13.43 17.84
C HIS A 73 -8.18 -12.06 17.31
N ALA A 74 -7.78 -11.15 18.21
CA ALA A 74 -7.26 -9.84 17.83
C ALA A 74 -5.88 -9.95 17.16
N ALA A 75 -5.02 -10.84 17.66
CA ALA A 75 -3.73 -11.14 17.06
C ALA A 75 -3.88 -11.73 15.65
N LYS A 76 -4.77 -12.72 15.47
CA LYS A 76 -5.06 -13.32 14.16
C LYS A 76 -5.47 -12.28 13.13
N ARG A 77 -6.31 -11.31 13.50
CA ARG A 77 -6.73 -10.22 12.61
C ARG A 77 -5.58 -9.30 12.21
N ALA A 78 -4.71 -8.93 13.15
CA ALA A 78 -3.53 -8.16 12.85
C ALA A 78 -2.59 -8.91 11.89
N TYR A 79 -2.39 -10.22 12.11
CA TYR A 79 -1.63 -11.06 11.18
C TYR A 79 -2.29 -11.21 9.82
N THR A 80 -3.62 -11.28 9.74
CA THR A 80 -4.33 -11.25 8.44
C THR A 80 -4.06 -9.95 7.70
N LEU A 81 -4.07 -8.80 8.38
CA LEU A 81 -3.75 -7.52 7.74
C LEU A 81 -2.27 -7.42 7.34
N ALA A 82 -1.36 -7.98 8.14
CA ALA A 82 0.05 -8.12 7.78
C ALA A 82 0.22 -8.95 6.50
N ALA A 83 -0.51 -10.07 6.38
CA ALA A 83 -0.48 -10.90 5.19
C ALA A 83 -1.02 -10.16 3.95
N ILE A 84 -2.16 -9.46 4.08
CA ILE A 84 -2.73 -8.66 2.99
C ILE A 84 -1.74 -7.58 2.52
N SER A 85 -1.12 -6.86 3.46
CA SER A 85 -0.14 -5.81 3.13
C SER A 85 1.14 -6.36 2.51
N ALA A 86 1.65 -7.50 3.01
CA ALA A 86 2.80 -8.18 2.41
C ALA A 86 2.53 -8.68 0.99
N VAL A 87 1.36 -9.27 0.75
CA VAL A 87 0.95 -9.67 -0.61
C VAL A 87 0.85 -8.45 -1.53
N THR A 88 0.24 -7.37 -1.04
CA THR A 88 0.12 -6.12 -1.81
C THR A 88 1.50 -5.55 -2.14
N PHE A 89 2.44 -5.56 -1.19
CA PHE A 89 3.83 -5.15 -1.41
C PHE A 89 4.50 -5.95 -2.52
N VAL A 90 4.44 -7.29 -2.44
CA VAL A 90 5.05 -8.18 -3.43
C VAL A 90 4.46 -7.97 -4.82
N VAL A 91 3.12 -7.93 -4.92
CA VAL A 91 2.43 -7.70 -6.20
C VAL A 91 2.80 -6.33 -6.77
N SER A 92 2.86 -5.29 -5.94
CA SER A 92 3.22 -3.93 -6.36
C SER A 92 4.68 -3.83 -6.80
N ALA A 93 5.60 -4.52 -6.12
CA ALA A 93 7.01 -4.57 -6.50
C ALA A 93 7.21 -5.24 -7.86
N ILE A 94 6.46 -6.31 -8.14
CA ILE A 94 6.47 -6.98 -9.44
C ILE A 94 5.84 -6.09 -10.53
N ALA A 95 4.69 -5.48 -10.24
CA ALA A 95 3.93 -4.72 -11.23
C ALA A 95 4.55 -3.36 -11.56
N PHE A 96 5.09 -2.65 -10.57
CA PHE A 96 5.50 -1.26 -10.68
C PHE A 96 6.98 -1.02 -10.34
N GLY A 97 7.73 -2.05 -9.91
CA GLY A 97 9.14 -1.91 -9.53
C GLY A 97 10.04 -1.40 -10.66
N GLY A 98 9.64 -1.60 -11.92
CA GLY A 98 10.33 -1.01 -13.07
C GLY A 98 10.37 0.52 -13.06
N ASN A 99 9.46 1.19 -12.35
CA ASN A 99 9.43 2.65 -12.24
C ASN A 99 10.55 3.21 -11.33
N LEU A 100 11.32 2.34 -10.65
CA LEU A 100 12.38 2.74 -9.73
C LEU A 100 13.77 2.85 -10.38
N HIS A 101 13.87 2.62 -11.69
CA HIS A 101 15.11 2.50 -12.46
C HIS A 101 15.20 3.55 -13.55
#